data_AF-A0A3D5W6B1-F1
#
_entry.id   AF-A0A3D5W6B1-F1
#
_cell.length_a   1.000
_cell.length_b   1.000
_cell.length_c   1.000
_cell.angle_alpha   90.00
_cell.angle_beta   90.00
_cell.angle_gamma   90.00
#
_symmetry.space_group_name_H-M   'P 1'
#
loop_
_entity.id
_entity.type
_entity.pdbx_description
1 polymer ?
#
loop_
_entity_poly.entity_id
_entity_poly.type
_entity_poly.pdbx_seq_one_letter_code
_entity_poly.pdbx_strand_id
1 'polypeptide(L)' 'PLKANVEKALEGCPEVHTTIVVRRTGNDVPSGGERDLWYHEAVASASTECDPEPMNAEDPLF' A
#
# COMPACT_ATOMS: atom_id res chain seq x y z
N PRO A 1 9.18 6.40 12.39
CA PRO A 1 9.66 5.03 12.72
C PRO A 1 8.83 3.87 12.13
N LEU A 2 7.57 4.07 11.70
CA LEU A 2 6.73 2.99 11.14
C LEU A 2 7.29 2.42 9.82
N LYS A 3 7.60 3.28 8.86
CA LYS A 3 8.11 2.85 7.55
C LYS A 3 9.43 2.10 7.64
N ALA A 4 10.33 2.51 8.55
CA ALA A 4 11.57 1.78 8.81
C ALA A 4 11.35 0.34 9.33
N ASN A 5 10.34 0.13 10.18
CA ASN A 5 9.98 -1.21 10.64
C ASN A 5 9.37 -2.07 9.52
N VAL A 6 8.57 -1.44 8.65
CA VAL A 6 8.00 -2.09 7.47
C VAL A 6 9.10 -2.53 6.51
N GLU A 7 10.09 -1.67 6.22
CA GLU A 7 11.24 -2.07 5.37
C GLU A 7 11.97 -3.29 5.92
N LYS A 8 12.24 -3.31 7.23
CA LYS A 8 12.89 -4.46 7.86
C LYS A 8 12.04 -5.74 7.78
N ALA A 9 10.72 -5.63 7.90
CA ALA A 9 9.84 -6.79 7.77
C ALA A 9 9.81 -7.32 6.33
N LEU A 10 9.88 -6.43 5.34
CA LEU A 10 9.85 -6.78 3.92
C LEU A 10 11.08 -7.56 3.46
N GLU A 11 12.20 -7.49 4.20
CA GLU A 11 13.37 -8.37 3.97
C GLU A 11 13.02 -9.86 4.09
N GLY A 12 12.03 -10.20 4.94
CA GLY A 12 11.56 -11.57 5.15
C GLY A 12 10.32 -11.95 4.33
N CYS A 13 9.77 -11.03 3.53
CA CYS A 13 8.52 -11.22 2.81
C CYS A 13 8.73 -11.02 1.30
N PRO A 14 9.35 -12.00 0.59
CA PRO A 14 9.72 -11.86 -0.81
C PRO A 14 8.51 -11.76 -1.75
N GLU A 15 7.33 -12.23 -1.33
CA GLU A 15 6.10 -12.20 -2.13
C GLU A 15 5.43 -10.82 -2.17
N VAL A 16 5.85 -9.87 -1.32
CA VAL A 16 5.28 -8.53 -1.30
C VAL A 16 5.86 -7.69 -2.44
N HIS A 17 5.08 -7.57 -3.51
CA HIS A 17 5.46 -6.87 -4.74
C HIS A 17 5.22 -5.35 -4.68
N THR A 18 4.26 -4.87 -3.88
CA THR A 18 3.87 -3.45 -3.82
C THR A 18 3.49 -3.02 -2.41
N THR A 19 3.92 -1.84 -1.99
CA THR A 19 3.49 -1.19 -0.76
C THR A 19 2.89 0.18 -1.03
N ILE A 20 1.79 0.50 -0.35
CA ILE A 20 1.15 1.82 -0.45
C ILE A 20 1.52 2.63 0.78
N VAL A 21 2.21 3.75 0.57
CA VAL A 21 2.74 4.60 1.63
C VAL A 21 1.87 5.83 1.81
N VAL A 22 1.32 6.00 3.02
CA VAL A 22 0.51 7.17 3.39
C VAL A 22 1.38 8.21 4.11
N ARG A 23 1.52 9.40 3.52
CA ARG A 23 2.25 10.52 4.12
C ARG A 23 1.40 11.20 5.20
N ARG A 24 1.40 10.65 6.42
CA ARG A 24 0.59 11.19 7.54
C ARG A 24 1.23 12.37 8.28
N THR A 25 2.54 12.30 8.55
CA THR A 25 3.23 13.27 9.44
C THR A 25 4.15 14.24 8.70
N GLY A 26 4.30 14.11 7.37
CA GLY A 26 5.16 14.98 6.57
C GLY A 26 6.66 14.70 6.67
N ASN A 27 7.11 13.92 7.66
CA ASN A 27 8.50 13.54 7.88
C ASN A 27 9.09 12.77 6.70
N ASP A 28 10.41 12.91 6.54
CA ASP A 28 11.17 12.11 5.59
C ASP A 28 11.20 10.65 6.04
N VAL A 29 10.99 9.74 5.08
CA VAL A 29 10.92 8.30 5.32
C VAL A 29 11.69 7.56 4.24
N PRO A 30 12.31 6.42 4.56
CA PRO A 30 12.95 5.57 3.56
C PRO A 30 11.84 4.98 2.67
N SER A 31 11.57 5.63 1.55
CA SER A 31 10.62 5.26 0.51
C SER A 31 11.29 5.63 -0.81
N GLY A 32 11.54 4.65 -1.68
CA GLY A 32 12.33 4.94 -2.89
C GLY A 32 12.73 3.74 -3.76
N GLY A 33 12.18 2.56 -3.52
CA GLY A 33 12.29 1.43 -4.45
C GLY A 33 11.08 1.33 -5.37
N GLU A 34 11.17 0.56 -6.46
CA GLU A 34 10.05 0.29 -7.41
C GLU A 34 8.80 -0.29 -6.74
N ARG A 35 8.94 -0.85 -5.53
CA ARG A 35 7.86 -1.44 -4.74
C ARG A 35 6.94 -0.41 -4.08
N ASP A 36 7.40 0.81 -3.83
CA ASP A 36 6.70 1.76 -2.97
C ASP A 36 5.91 2.79 -3.79
N LEU A 37 4.59 2.81 -3.59
CA LEU A 37 3.67 3.77 -4.21
C LEU A 37 3.16 4.76 -3.17
N TRP A 38 3.23 6.06 -3.48
CA TRP A 38 2.62 7.07 -2.64
C TRP A 38 1.11 7.09 -2.81
N TYR A 39 0.39 6.97 -1.68
CA TYR A 39 -1.08 6.94 -1.69
C TYR A 39 -1.70 8.15 -2.38
N HIS A 40 -1.16 9.35 -2.12
CA HIS A 40 -1.70 10.59 -2.69
C HIS A 40 -1.49 10.70 -4.20
N GLU A 41 -0.41 10.13 -4.73
CA GLU A 41 -0.15 10.07 -6.17
C GLU A 41 -1.04 9.01 -6.84
N ALA A 42 -1.14 7.83 -6.22
CA ALA A 42 -1.97 6.74 -6.73
C ALA A 42 -3.46 7.12 -6.79
N VAL A 43 -4.00 7.70 -5.71
CA VAL A 43 -5.40 8.14 -5.67
C VAL A 43 -5.67 9.30 -6.63
N ALA A 44 -4.71 10.21 -6.82
CA ALA A 44 -4.87 11.30 -7.79
C ALA A 44 -5.00 10.79 -9.23
N SER A 45 -4.40 9.63 -9.54
CA SER A 45 -4.51 8.97 -10.85
C SER A 45 -5.71 8.02 -10.97
N ALA A 46 -6.34 7.66 -9.84
CA ALA A 46 -7.42 6.69 -9.79
C ALA A 46 -8.78 7.31 -10.13
N SER A 47 -9.69 6.49 -10.65
CA SER A 47 -11.08 6.88 -10.87
C SER A 47 -11.80 7.13 -9.54
N THR A 48 -12.73 8.08 -9.53
CA THR A 48 -13.65 8.30 -8.40
C THR A 48 -14.79 7.29 -8.37
N GLU A 49 -14.96 6.52 -9.45
CA GLU A 49 -15.96 5.46 -9.58
C GLU A 49 -15.26 4.10 -9.64
N CYS A 50 -15.70 3.17 -8.78
CA CYS A 50 -15.24 1.79 -8.73
C CYS A 50 -16.45 0.93 -8.37
N ASP A 51 -16.90 0.09 -9.31
CA ASP A 51 -18.04 -0.79 -9.09
C ASP A 51 -17.68 -1.89 -8.07
N PRO A 52 -18.59 -2.24 -7.15
CA PRO A 52 -18.34 -3.29 -6.18
C PRO A 52 -18.25 -4.65 -6.86
N GLU A 53 -17.29 -5.46 -6.43
CA GLU A 53 -17.19 -6.84 -6.88
C GLU A 53 -18.30 -7.69 -6.24
N PRO A 54 -19.10 -8.45 -7.02
CA PRO A 54 -20.11 -9.33 -6.46
C PRO A 54 -19.44 -10.54 -5.81
N MET A 55 -19.57 -10.66 -4.49
CA MET A 55 -19.00 -11.75 -3.69
C MET A 55 -20.08 -12.74 -3.24
N ASN A 56 -19.72 -14.01 -3.07
CA ASN A 56 -20.58 -15.01 -2.42
C ASN A 56 -20.62 -14.79 -0.90
N ALA A 57 -21.68 -15.30 -0.26
CA ALA A 57 -21.85 -15.18 1.19
C ALA A 57 -20.74 -15.87 2.01
N GLU A 58 -20.06 -16.85 1.43
CA GLU A 58 -19.01 -17.64 2.09
C GLU A 58 -17.59 -17.22 1.67
N ASP A 59 -17.43 -16.17 0.84
CA ASP A 59 -16.11 -15.70 0.45
C ASP A 59 -15.38 -15.06 1.64
N PRO A 60 -14.07 -15.34 1.86
CA PRO A 60 -13.31 -14.75 2.95
C PRO A 60 -13.25 -13.22 2.83
N LEU A 61 -13.66 -12.52 3.90
CA LEU A 61 -13.70 -11.07 3.93
C LEU A 61 -12.35 -10.43 4.32
N PHE A 62 -11.56 -11.10 5.17
CA PHE A 62 -10.27 -10.63 5.69
C PHE A 62 -9.35 -11.79 6.10
#